data_AF-A0A381TY11-F1
#
_entry.id   AF-A0A381TY11-F1
#
_cell.length_a   1.000
_cell.length_b   1.000
_cell.length_c   1.000
_cell.angle_alpha   90.00
_cell.angle_beta   90.00
_cell.angle_gamma   90.00
#
_symmetry.space_group_name_H-M   'P 1'
#
loop_
_entity.id
_entity.type
_entity.pdbx_description
1 polymer ?
#
loop_
_entity_poly.entity_id
_entity_poly.type
_entity_poly.pdbx_seq_one_letter_code
_entity_poly.pdbx_strand_id
1 'polypeptide(L)'
;MKQIISLFYGPKYTRKQLADRFHDWRKSVNRDPLEKDKIIIDGSRSQVSLFTRQWKWIIIQALLWLIISFKFDFSPVINLMAFLTIFSQFSHNIMIISRDKRNIFNTFITQEILSAMSFSSLLWETLDGLEKQKEDSVSVSATGYAPDCEWTDITLQLITNKHDHSLPLIKIIIGHESSDMLHPSGLGLVHRSDHRKQSPAFMMLKLFGRHSSFIFEGHSSQRASIEKKIQILITIINTYFGARDIDPIVQNNVTGSWECFINIDDRTNTWDQTEKERGQDINTILSEWNPLEEEPERIDQAAESYKMKGYGW
;
A
#
# COMPACT_ATOMS: atom_id res chain seq x y z
N MET A 1 -16.61 27.00 -11.37
CA MET A 1 -17.91 26.53 -11.91
C MET A 1 -17.79 25.23 -12.72
N LYS A 2 -16.88 25.10 -13.72
CA LYS A 2 -16.65 23.83 -14.45
C LYS A 2 -16.34 22.62 -13.55
N GLN A 3 -15.48 22.80 -12.54
CA GLN A 3 -15.14 21.75 -11.57
C GLN A 3 -16.33 21.28 -10.72
N ILE A 4 -17.29 22.17 -10.41
CA ILE A 4 -18.48 21.82 -9.64
C ILE A 4 -19.43 20.98 -10.50
N ILE A 5 -19.64 21.34 -11.77
CA ILE A 5 -20.51 20.57 -12.66
C ILE A 5 -19.94 19.16 -12.88
N SER A 6 -18.62 19.01 -13.06
CA SER A 6 -17.98 17.69 -13.21
C SER A 6 -18.07 16.81 -11.96
N LEU A 7 -18.35 17.36 -10.78
CA LEU A 7 -18.58 16.60 -9.55
C LEU A 7 -19.97 15.95 -9.48
N PHE A 8 -20.92 16.43 -10.28
CA PHE A 8 -22.28 15.87 -10.33
C PHE A 8 -22.54 15.03 -11.58
N TYR A 9 -21.84 15.31 -12.67
CA TYR A 9 -22.03 14.64 -13.97
C TYR A 9 -20.79 13.84 -14.38
N GLY A 10 -21.01 12.63 -14.91
CA GLY A 10 -19.96 11.74 -15.42
C GLY A 10 -19.99 10.32 -14.82
N PRO A 11 -19.07 9.44 -15.24
CA PRO A 11 -19.02 8.05 -14.77
C PRO A 11 -18.73 7.97 -13.27
N LYS A 12 -19.37 7.02 -12.59
CA LYS A 12 -19.06 6.69 -11.20
C LYS A 12 -18.15 5.48 -11.16
N TYR A 13 -17.23 5.48 -10.21
CA TYR A 13 -16.24 4.44 -10.02
C TYR A 13 -16.48 3.73 -8.69
N THR A 14 -16.16 2.44 -8.68
CA THR A 14 -16.12 1.64 -7.44
C THR A 14 -14.89 2.02 -6.62
N ARG A 15 -14.90 1.72 -5.31
CA ARG A 15 -13.72 1.94 -4.46
C ARG A 15 -12.46 1.28 -4.99
N LYS A 16 -12.59 0.03 -5.49
CA LYS A 16 -11.47 -0.70 -6.11
C LYS A 16 -10.88 0.05 -7.31
N GLN A 17 -11.73 0.50 -8.24
CA GLN A 17 -11.26 1.26 -9.40
C GLN A 17 -10.58 2.58 -9.03
N LEU A 18 -11.02 3.23 -7.96
CA LEU A 18 -10.38 4.45 -7.45
C LEU A 18 -9.03 4.16 -6.78
N ALA A 19 -8.94 3.09 -5.99
CA ALA A 19 -7.69 2.63 -5.38
C ALA A 19 -6.67 2.24 -6.45
N ASP A 20 -7.06 1.45 -7.45
CA ASP A 20 -6.19 1.00 -8.54
C ASP A 20 -5.62 2.21 -9.31
N ARG A 21 -6.47 3.18 -9.67
CA ARG A 21 -6.04 4.42 -10.35
C ARG A 21 -5.10 5.26 -9.50
N PHE A 22 -5.40 5.39 -8.20
CA PHE A 22 -4.53 6.10 -7.28
C PHE A 22 -3.17 5.39 -7.17
N HIS A 23 -3.16 4.06 -7.08
CA HIS A 23 -1.93 3.26 -7.01
C HIS A 23 -1.09 3.36 -8.28
N ASP A 24 -1.72 3.33 -9.46
CA ASP A 24 -1.05 3.51 -10.76
C ASP A 24 -0.42 4.90 -10.87
N TRP A 25 -1.18 5.95 -10.53
CA TRP A 25 -0.66 7.32 -10.49
C TRP A 25 0.50 7.45 -9.50
N ARG A 26 0.36 6.87 -8.29
CA ARG A 26 1.39 6.89 -7.25
C ARG A 26 2.70 6.25 -7.71
N LYS A 27 2.62 5.12 -8.44
CA LYS A 27 3.78 4.38 -8.96
C LYS A 27 4.36 4.96 -10.26
N SER A 28 3.72 5.97 -10.85
CA SER A 28 4.21 6.60 -12.07
C SER A 28 5.54 7.34 -11.80
N VAL A 29 6.48 7.22 -12.75
CA VAL A 29 7.80 7.87 -12.65
C VAL A 29 7.66 9.40 -12.66
N ASN A 30 6.70 9.92 -13.41
CA ASN A 30 6.34 11.33 -13.47
C ASN A 30 4.85 11.48 -13.12
N ARG A 31 4.59 11.83 -11.87
CA ARG A 31 3.22 12.06 -11.38
C ARG A 31 2.62 13.30 -12.04
N ASP A 32 1.70 13.08 -12.97
CA ASP A 32 1.01 14.18 -13.65
C ASP A 32 0.01 14.87 -12.69
N PRO A 33 0.13 16.18 -12.43
CA PRO A 33 -0.85 16.93 -11.66
C PRO A 33 -2.26 16.90 -12.27
N LEU A 34 -2.39 16.81 -13.60
CA LEU A 34 -3.71 16.75 -14.26
C LEU A 34 -4.41 15.41 -14.01
N GLU A 35 -3.66 14.32 -13.98
CA GLU A 35 -4.19 13.01 -13.64
C GLU A 35 -4.63 12.94 -12.17
N LYS A 36 -3.83 13.52 -11.26
CA LYS A 36 -4.21 13.70 -9.85
C LYS A 36 -5.53 14.44 -9.71
N ASP A 37 -5.68 15.60 -10.36
CA ASP A 37 -6.91 16.39 -10.31
C ASP A 37 -8.11 15.60 -10.85
N LYS A 38 -7.90 14.82 -11.90
CA LYS A 38 -8.93 13.93 -12.46
C LYS A 38 -9.34 12.85 -11.47
N ILE A 39 -8.39 12.21 -10.79
CA ILE A 39 -8.66 11.23 -9.73
C ILE A 39 -9.47 11.88 -8.60
N ILE A 40 -9.12 13.11 -8.18
CA ILE A 40 -9.85 13.85 -7.14
C ILE A 40 -11.30 14.12 -7.56
N ILE A 41 -11.52 14.58 -8.79
CA ILE A 41 -12.86 14.89 -9.31
C ILE A 41 -13.70 13.60 -9.46
N ASP A 42 -13.14 12.59 -10.11
CA ASP A 42 -13.81 11.30 -10.34
C ASP A 42 -14.12 10.57 -9.03
N GLY A 43 -13.17 10.62 -8.09
CA GLY A 43 -13.27 10.06 -6.76
C GLY A 43 -14.34 10.73 -5.92
N SER A 44 -14.32 12.07 -5.85
CA SER A 44 -15.32 12.86 -5.14
C SER A 44 -16.72 12.66 -5.74
N ARG A 45 -16.87 12.67 -7.07
CA ARG A 45 -18.16 12.44 -7.75
C ARG A 45 -18.79 11.10 -7.35
N SER A 46 -17.96 10.07 -7.22
CA SER A 46 -18.36 8.70 -6.92
C SER A 46 -18.82 8.49 -5.47
N GLN A 47 -18.54 9.44 -4.57
CA GLN A 47 -19.01 9.37 -3.19
C GLN A 47 -20.51 9.67 -3.06
N VAL A 48 -21.11 9.08 -2.02
CA VAL A 48 -22.51 9.28 -1.66
C VAL A 48 -22.58 10.18 -0.43
N SER A 49 -23.14 11.37 -0.60
CA SER A 49 -23.37 12.33 0.48
C SER A 49 -24.76 12.16 1.09
N LEU A 50 -24.88 12.24 2.41
CA LEU A 50 -26.17 12.24 3.10
C LEU A 50 -27.03 13.47 2.73
N PHE A 51 -26.40 14.60 2.42
CA PHE A 51 -27.06 15.83 2.00
C PHE A 51 -27.75 15.73 0.64
N THR A 52 -27.43 14.71 -0.16
CA THR A 52 -28.13 14.41 -1.42
C THR A 52 -29.64 14.22 -1.22
N ARG A 53 -30.08 13.78 -0.03
CA ARG A 53 -31.51 13.67 0.28
C ARG A 53 -32.20 15.03 0.42
N GLN A 54 -31.52 16.01 1.00
CA GLN A 54 -32.04 17.39 1.12
C GLN A 54 -32.18 18.04 -0.27
N TRP A 55 -31.23 17.77 -1.17
CA TRP A 55 -31.31 18.22 -2.56
C TRP A 55 -32.59 17.75 -3.28
N LYS A 56 -33.01 16.50 -3.07
CA LYS A 56 -34.28 15.98 -3.61
C LYS A 56 -35.50 16.75 -3.09
N TRP A 57 -35.50 17.11 -1.80
CA TRP A 57 -36.59 17.91 -1.21
C TRP A 57 -36.63 19.33 -1.79
N ILE A 58 -35.49 19.97 -2.02
CA ILE A 58 -35.42 21.28 -2.66
C ILE A 58 -36.01 21.23 -4.08
N ILE A 59 -35.76 20.16 -4.84
CA ILE A 59 -36.37 19.97 -6.17
C ILE A 59 -37.88 19.81 -6.08
N ILE A 60 -38.37 19.02 -5.12
CA ILE A 60 -39.82 18.86 -4.90
C ILE A 60 -40.44 20.21 -4.54
N GLN A 61 -39.81 21.00 -3.66
CA GLN A 61 -40.25 22.35 -3.29
C GLN A 61 -40.28 23.28 -4.51
N ALA A 62 -39.26 23.22 -5.37
CA ALA A 62 -39.21 24.00 -6.61
C ALA A 62 -40.35 23.65 -7.57
N LEU A 63 -40.62 22.35 -7.77
CA LEU A 63 -41.71 21.87 -8.62
C LEU A 63 -43.07 22.27 -8.07
N LEU A 64 -43.29 22.10 -6.75
CA LEU A 64 -44.52 22.52 -6.09
C LEU A 64 -44.73 24.03 -6.22
N TRP A 65 -43.68 24.83 -6.02
CA TRP A 65 -43.76 26.27 -6.19
C TRP A 65 -44.11 26.65 -7.62
N LEU A 66 -43.52 25.98 -8.62
CA LEU A 66 -43.82 26.22 -10.03
C LEU A 66 -45.29 25.91 -10.37
N ILE A 67 -45.83 24.81 -9.85
CA ILE A 67 -47.26 24.45 -10.00
C ILE A 67 -48.16 25.49 -9.34
N ILE A 68 -47.82 25.91 -8.11
CA ILE A 68 -48.58 26.91 -7.35
C ILE A 68 -48.55 28.26 -8.06
N SER A 69 -47.38 28.69 -8.54
CA SER A 69 -47.18 29.95 -9.26
C SER A 69 -47.95 30.00 -10.59
N PHE A 70 -48.07 28.86 -11.29
CA PHE A 70 -48.86 28.80 -12.52
C PHE A 70 -50.37 28.75 -12.27
N LYS A 71 -50.79 28.12 -11.16
CA LYS A 71 -52.21 27.96 -10.83
C LYS A 71 -52.84 29.21 -10.21
N PHE A 72 -52.04 30.02 -9.53
CA PHE A 72 -52.49 31.20 -8.81
C PHE A 72 -51.70 32.41 -9.31
N ASP A 73 -52.39 33.45 -9.80
CA ASP A 73 -51.80 34.71 -10.28
C ASP A 73 -51.18 35.53 -9.13
N PHE A 74 -50.08 35.01 -8.56
CA PHE A 74 -49.32 35.72 -7.54
C PHE A 74 -48.61 36.94 -8.13
N SER A 75 -48.47 37.98 -7.32
CA SER A 75 -47.67 39.16 -7.67
C SER A 75 -46.26 38.75 -8.10
N PRO A 76 -45.69 39.38 -9.15
CA PRO A 76 -44.33 39.11 -9.60
C PRO A 76 -43.27 39.18 -8.49
N VAL A 77 -43.47 40.06 -7.50
CA VAL A 77 -42.56 40.21 -6.35
C VAL A 77 -42.52 38.96 -5.48
N ILE A 78 -43.67 38.31 -5.26
CA ILE A 78 -43.77 37.07 -4.48
C ILE A 78 -43.07 35.92 -5.22
N ASN A 79 -43.31 35.82 -6.53
CA ASN A 79 -42.64 34.82 -7.38
C ASN A 79 -41.12 35.01 -7.38
N LEU A 80 -40.64 36.26 -7.44
CA LEU A 80 -39.21 36.57 -7.37
C LEU A 80 -38.60 36.19 -6.01
N MET A 81 -39.24 36.54 -4.88
CA MET A 81 -38.75 36.18 -3.55
C MET A 81 -38.64 34.67 -3.34
N ALA A 82 -39.67 33.93 -3.77
CA ALA A 82 -39.65 32.47 -3.67
C ALA A 82 -38.58 31.84 -4.56
N PHE A 83 -38.42 32.33 -5.79
CA PHE A 83 -37.33 31.91 -6.66
C PHE A 83 -35.95 32.13 -6.01
N LEU A 84 -35.70 33.32 -5.48
CA LEU A 84 -34.43 33.65 -4.81
C LEU A 84 -34.17 32.74 -3.60
N THR A 85 -35.22 32.43 -2.83
CA THR A 85 -35.14 31.53 -1.67
C THR A 85 -34.76 30.10 -2.09
N ILE A 86 -35.46 29.56 -3.09
CA ILE A 86 -35.19 28.21 -3.62
C ILE A 86 -33.80 28.15 -4.25
N PHE A 87 -33.41 29.18 -5.01
CA PHE A 87 -32.09 29.27 -5.63
C PHE A 87 -30.96 29.34 -4.60
N SER A 88 -31.15 30.10 -3.52
CA SER A 88 -30.20 30.18 -2.41
C SER A 88 -30.05 28.83 -1.71
N GLN A 89 -31.18 28.18 -1.36
CA GLN A 89 -31.19 26.84 -0.76
C GLN A 89 -30.51 25.80 -1.67
N PHE A 90 -30.81 25.83 -2.96
CA PHE A 90 -30.22 24.95 -3.96
C PHE A 90 -28.70 25.14 -4.07
N SER A 91 -28.24 26.39 -4.16
CA SER A 91 -26.82 26.73 -4.28
C SER A 91 -26.03 26.31 -3.04
N HIS A 92 -26.57 26.61 -1.85
CA HIS A 92 -25.94 26.22 -0.59
C HIS A 92 -25.86 24.71 -0.43
N ASN A 93 -26.94 23.98 -0.76
CA ASN A 93 -26.97 22.53 -0.65
C ASN A 93 -25.97 21.85 -1.61
N ILE A 94 -25.85 22.36 -2.85
CA ILE A 94 -24.83 21.89 -3.80
C ILE A 94 -23.42 22.08 -3.26
N MET A 95 -23.14 23.23 -2.63
CA MET A 95 -21.83 23.51 -2.05
C MET A 95 -21.52 22.55 -0.89
N ILE A 96 -22.49 22.30 -0.01
CA ILE A 96 -22.35 21.31 1.08
C ILE A 96 -22.09 19.91 0.54
N ILE A 97 -22.89 19.43 -0.44
CA ILE A 97 -22.69 18.11 -1.04
C ILE A 97 -21.31 18.00 -1.67
N SER A 98 -20.87 19.05 -2.37
CA SER A 98 -19.55 19.09 -2.99
C SER A 98 -18.43 18.96 -1.94
N ARG A 99 -18.54 19.70 -0.83
CA ARG A 99 -17.56 19.64 0.27
C ARG A 99 -17.55 18.28 0.94
N ASP A 100 -18.73 17.77 1.30
CA ASP A 100 -18.90 16.47 1.97
C ASP A 100 -18.36 15.31 1.13
N LYS A 101 -18.72 15.25 -0.16
CA LYS A 101 -18.18 14.23 -1.09
C LYS A 101 -16.66 14.28 -1.20
N ARG A 102 -16.09 15.49 -1.26
CA ARG A 102 -14.65 15.68 -1.36
C ARG A 102 -13.95 15.28 -0.06
N ASN A 103 -14.54 15.57 1.09
CA ASN A 103 -14.05 15.13 2.39
C ASN A 103 -14.06 13.61 2.51
N ILE A 104 -15.17 12.94 2.16
CA ILE A 104 -15.26 11.47 2.18
C ILE A 104 -14.18 10.84 1.28
N PHE A 105 -13.97 11.39 0.08
CA PHE A 105 -12.94 10.89 -0.82
C PHE A 105 -11.52 11.16 -0.30
N ASN A 106 -11.27 12.34 0.27
CA ASN A 106 -9.98 12.67 0.88
C ASN A 106 -9.66 11.73 2.03
N THR A 107 -10.61 11.45 2.93
CA THR A 107 -10.41 10.47 4.01
C THR A 107 -10.06 9.09 3.46
N PHE A 108 -10.76 8.64 2.41
CA PHE A 108 -10.46 7.39 1.74
C PHE A 108 -9.02 7.36 1.19
N ILE A 109 -8.59 8.38 0.43
CA ILE A 109 -7.23 8.40 -0.11
C ILE A 109 -6.18 8.58 0.98
N THR A 110 -6.44 9.37 2.02
CA THR A 110 -5.53 9.46 3.17
C THR A 110 -5.34 8.08 3.80
N GLN A 111 -6.39 7.29 3.97
CA GLN A 111 -6.26 5.90 4.46
C GLN A 111 -5.41 5.03 3.51
N GLU A 112 -5.57 5.16 2.19
CA GLU A 112 -4.74 4.46 1.20
C GLU A 112 -3.26 4.92 1.24
N ILE A 113 -3.00 6.21 1.47
CA ILE A 113 -1.63 6.72 1.61
C ILE A 113 -1.00 6.20 2.91
N LEU A 114 -1.76 6.22 4.01
CA LEU A 114 -1.28 5.71 5.30
C LEU A 114 -1.05 4.20 5.26
N SER A 115 -1.93 3.43 4.59
CA SER A 115 -1.74 1.98 4.43
C SER A 115 -0.50 1.65 3.61
N ALA A 116 -0.17 2.50 2.63
CA ALA A 116 1.07 2.39 1.85
C ALA A 116 2.34 2.58 2.69
N MET A 117 2.27 3.22 3.88
CA MET A 117 3.41 3.32 4.81
C MET A 117 3.68 2.02 5.55
N SER A 118 2.72 1.09 5.57
CA SER A 118 2.91 -0.16 6.29
C SER A 118 4.07 -0.96 5.73
N PHE A 119 4.83 -1.58 6.63
CA PHE A 119 5.89 -2.53 6.28
C PHE A 119 5.37 -3.64 5.35
N SER A 120 4.21 -4.21 5.65
CA SER A 120 3.57 -5.25 4.84
C SER A 120 3.29 -4.78 3.40
N SER A 121 2.84 -3.53 3.21
CA SER A 121 2.63 -2.97 1.87
C SER A 121 3.96 -2.84 1.12
N LEU A 122 5.01 -2.34 1.77
CA LEU A 122 6.34 -2.24 1.17
C LEU A 122 6.89 -3.62 0.78
N LEU A 123 6.78 -4.61 1.69
CA LEU A 123 7.21 -5.98 1.43
C LEU A 123 6.43 -6.61 0.27
N TRP A 124 5.12 -6.44 0.24
CA TRP A 124 4.30 -6.98 -0.84
C TRP A 124 4.66 -6.37 -2.19
N GLU A 125 4.81 -5.04 -2.26
CA GLU A 125 5.15 -4.36 -3.52
C GLU A 125 6.56 -4.68 -4.03
N THR A 126 7.53 -4.80 -3.12
CA THR A 126 8.90 -5.17 -3.47
C THR A 126 8.97 -6.59 -4.03
N LEU A 127 8.20 -7.53 -3.47
CA LEU A 127 8.16 -8.91 -3.95
C LEU A 127 7.35 -9.08 -5.25
N ASP A 128 6.19 -8.42 -5.39
CA ASP A 128 5.38 -8.45 -6.61
C ASP A 128 6.16 -7.92 -7.83
N GLY A 129 7.02 -6.91 -7.62
CA GLY A 129 7.94 -6.41 -8.65
C GLY A 129 8.94 -7.46 -9.16
N LEU A 130 9.27 -8.47 -8.34
CA LEU A 130 10.21 -9.54 -8.65
C LEU A 130 9.53 -10.78 -9.26
N GLU A 131 8.21 -10.94 -9.12
CA GLU A 131 7.43 -12.14 -9.48
C GLU A 131 7.06 -12.28 -10.96
N LYS A 132 7.31 -11.28 -11.82
CA LYS A 132 6.85 -11.30 -13.23
C LYS A 132 7.40 -12.46 -14.09
N GLN A 133 8.19 -13.38 -13.54
CA GLN A 133 8.69 -14.57 -14.22
C GLN A 133 8.58 -15.79 -13.28
N LYS A 134 8.06 -16.92 -13.80
CA LYS A 134 7.79 -18.15 -13.04
C LYS A 134 9.01 -18.57 -12.21
N GLU A 135 8.79 -18.70 -10.90
CA GLU A 135 9.74 -19.28 -9.95
C GLU A 135 9.81 -20.80 -10.14
N ASP A 136 10.85 -21.28 -10.82
CA ASP A 136 11.35 -22.65 -10.62
C ASP A 136 12.62 -22.57 -9.76
N SER A 137 12.68 -23.38 -8.69
CA SER A 137 13.78 -23.42 -7.74
C SER A 137 15.13 -23.61 -8.45
N VAL A 138 16.10 -22.74 -8.14
CA VAL A 138 17.50 -22.94 -8.54
C VAL A 138 18.02 -24.17 -7.79
N SER A 139 18.52 -25.16 -8.52
CA SER A 139 19.14 -26.35 -7.92
C SER A 139 20.46 -25.95 -7.26
N VAL A 140 20.43 -25.66 -5.97
CA VAL A 140 21.63 -25.54 -5.15
C VAL A 140 22.20 -26.96 -4.99
N SER A 141 23.46 -27.16 -5.37
CA SER A 141 24.15 -28.42 -5.07
C SER A 141 24.23 -28.59 -3.56
N ALA A 142 23.68 -29.67 -3.01
CA ALA A 142 23.72 -29.93 -1.57
C ALA A 142 25.17 -30.00 -1.09
N THR A 143 25.61 -28.98 -0.37
CA THR A 143 26.98 -28.88 0.15
C THR A 143 27.10 -29.36 1.58
N GLY A 144 26.04 -29.23 2.39
CA GLY A 144 26.06 -29.60 3.81
C GLY A 144 27.26 -28.98 4.52
N TYR A 145 27.49 -27.69 4.33
CA TYR A 145 28.77 -27.03 4.65
C TYR A 145 29.08 -27.03 6.15
N ALA A 146 28.05 -26.99 7.01
CA ALA A 146 28.21 -27.01 8.46
C ALA A 146 26.93 -27.54 9.15
N PRO A 147 26.66 -28.85 9.10
CA PRO A 147 25.42 -29.42 9.64
C PRO A 147 25.40 -29.44 11.17
N ASP A 148 26.57 -29.45 11.80
CA ASP A 148 26.72 -29.67 13.25
C ASP A 148 26.74 -28.37 14.09
N CYS A 149 26.75 -27.19 13.47
CA CYS A 149 26.72 -25.91 14.21
C CYS A 149 25.29 -25.45 14.50
N GLU A 150 25.06 -24.63 15.53
CA GLU A 150 23.74 -24.02 15.75
C GLU A 150 23.46 -22.93 14.70
N TRP A 151 22.18 -22.68 14.38
CA TRP A 151 21.82 -21.62 13.43
C TRP A 151 22.36 -20.25 13.82
N THR A 152 22.37 -19.97 15.13
CA THR A 152 22.86 -18.73 15.73
C THR A 152 24.36 -18.52 15.59
N ASP A 153 25.13 -19.58 15.33
CA ASP A 153 26.58 -19.49 15.13
C ASP A 153 26.95 -19.12 13.68
N ILE A 154 25.98 -19.20 12.77
CA ILE A 154 26.16 -18.86 11.36
C ILE A 154 25.85 -17.38 11.17
N THR A 155 26.82 -16.65 10.62
CA THR A 155 26.63 -15.27 10.18
C THR A 155 26.80 -15.16 8.68
N LEU A 156 25.77 -14.66 8.01
CA LEU A 156 25.77 -14.27 6.61
C LEU A 156 26.04 -12.77 6.50
N GLN A 157 27.23 -12.41 6.07
CA GLN A 157 27.61 -11.01 5.88
C GLN A 157 27.42 -10.61 4.42
N LEU A 158 26.54 -9.64 4.17
CA LEU A 158 26.28 -9.10 2.84
C LEU A 158 27.21 -7.90 2.60
N ILE A 159 28.05 -7.99 1.58
CA ILE A 159 29.10 -7.00 1.29
C ILE A 159 28.84 -6.40 -0.08
N THR A 160 28.94 -5.08 -0.16
CA THR A 160 28.70 -4.33 -1.40
C THR A 160 29.57 -4.84 -2.54
N ASN A 161 28.94 -5.26 -3.62
CA ASN A 161 29.61 -5.61 -4.86
C ASN A 161 29.87 -4.32 -5.65
N LYS A 162 31.12 -4.11 -6.08
CA LYS A 162 31.55 -2.89 -6.80
C LYS A 162 30.87 -2.75 -8.17
N HIS A 163 30.41 -3.85 -8.76
CA HIS A 163 29.86 -3.86 -10.11
C HIS A 163 28.32 -3.90 -10.13
N ASP A 164 27.69 -4.35 -9.04
CA ASP A 164 26.23 -4.48 -8.96
C ASP A 164 25.74 -4.30 -7.51
N HIS A 165 25.18 -3.13 -7.20
CA HIS A 165 24.65 -2.84 -5.87
C HIS A 165 23.44 -3.70 -5.48
N SER A 166 22.72 -4.27 -6.45
CA SER A 166 21.55 -5.12 -6.17
C SER A 166 21.94 -6.53 -5.74
N LEU A 167 23.15 -6.98 -6.10
CA LEU A 167 23.69 -8.31 -5.81
C LEU A 167 24.95 -8.22 -4.94
N PRO A 168 24.81 -7.96 -3.62
CA PRO A 168 25.95 -8.02 -2.73
C PRO A 168 26.58 -9.40 -2.68
N LEU A 169 27.90 -9.43 -2.52
CA LEU A 169 28.64 -10.66 -2.27
C LEU A 169 28.34 -11.16 -0.85
N ILE A 170 28.37 -12.47 -0.66
CA ILE A 170 28.01 -13.12 0.60
C ILE A 170 29.27 -13.74 1.18
N LYS A 171 29.61 -13.34 2.40
CA LYS A 171 30.65 -13.98 3.19
C LYS A 171 30.00 -14.75 4.33
N ILE A 172 30.35 -16.01 4.48
CA ILE A 172 29.83 -16.88 5.52
C ILE A 172 30.86 -16.92 6.65
N ILE A 173 30.42 -16.67 7.87
CA ILE A 173 31.27 -16.72 9.07
C ILE A 173 30.63 -17.73 10.02
N ILE A 174 31.41 -18.70 10.48
CA ILE A 174 30.99 -19.71 11.45
C ILE A 174 32.03 -19.74 12.56
N GLY A 175 31.66 -19.27 13.74
CA GLY A 175 32.60 -19.07 14.84
C GLY A 175 33.76 -18.12 14.46
N HIS A 176 34.98 -18.67 14.37
CA HIS A 176 36.19 -17.92 13.97
C HIS A 176 36.60 -18.14 12.51
N GLU A 177 35.92 -19.03 11.77
CA GLU A 177 36.23 -19.31 10.39
C GLU A 177 35.37 -18.46 9.45
N SER A 178 35.96 -18.03 8.33
CA SER A 178 35.28 -17.19 7.36
C SER A 178 35.53 -17.70 5.95
N SER A 179 34.47 -17.88 5.17
CA SER A 179 34.55 -18.30 3.79
C SER A 179 35.15 -17.21 2.89
N ASP A 180 35.51 -17.62 1.67
CA ASP A 180 35.71 -16.69 0.56
C ASP A 180 34.41 -15.95 0.21
N MET A 181 34.54 -14.86 -0.55
CA MET A 181 33.41 -14.09 -1.04
C MET A 181 32.63 -14.89 -2.08
N LEU A 182 31.37 -15.21 -1.79
CA LEU A 182 30.49 -15.95 -2.66
C LEU A 182 29.59 -15.01 -3.45
N HIS A 183 29.43 -15.29 -4.75
CA HIS A 183 28.37 -14.65 -5.52
C HIS A 183 27.00 -15.24 -5.11
N PRO A 184 25.92 -14.45 -5.00
CA PRO A 184 24.60 -14.94 -4.59
C PRO A 184 24.06 -16.12 -5.42
N SER A 185 24.52 -16.27 -6.66
CA SER A 185 24.17 -17.42 -7.50
C SER A 185 24.65 -18.76 -6.94
N GLY A 186 25.76 -18.78 -6.20
CA GLY A 186 26.27 -19.98 -5.53
C GLY A 186 25.34 -20.51 -4.44
N LEU A 187 24.45 -19.65 -3.90
CA LEU A 187 23.43 -19.99 -2.91
C LEU A 187 22.03 -20.07 -3.52
N GLY A 188 21.87 -19.99 -4.85
CA GLY A 188 20.54 -19.96 -5.47
C GLY A 188 19.71 -18.70 -5.15
N LEU A 189 20.37 -17.61 -4.72
CA LEU A 189 19.72 -16.36 -4.32
C LEU A 189 19.52 -15.38 -5.49
N VAL A 190 19.83 -15.78 -6.72
CA VAL A 190 19.57 -15.01 -7.94
C VAL A 190 18.42 -15.62 -8.74
N HIS A 191 17.85 -14.83 -9.64
CA HIS A 191 16.85 -15.33 -10.57
C HIS A 191 17.48 -16.36 -11.53
N ARG A 192 16.75 -17.45 -11.85
CA ARG A 192 17.26 -18.52 -12.72
C ARG A 192 17.42 -18.07 -14.18
N SER A 193 16.48 -17.28 -14.69
CA SER A 193 16.52 -16.76 -16.07
C SER A 193 17.54 -15.63 -16.27
N ASP A 194 17.89 -14.92 -15.19
CA ASP A 194 18.81 -13.78 -15.23
C ASP A 194 19.59 -13.72 -13.91
N HIS A 195 20.79 -14.27 -13.92
CA HIS A 195 21.69 -14.30 -12.77
C HIS A 195 22.18 -12.91 -12.31
N ARG A 196 21.81 -11.84 -13.03
CA ARG A 196 22.04 -10.44 -12.66
C ARG A 196 20.89 -9.83 -11.86
N LYS A 197 19.83 -10.60 -11.57
CA LYS A 197 18.69 -10.13 -10.77
C LYS A 197 18.58 -10.91 -9.47
N GLN A 198 18.28 -10.20 -8.40
CA GLN A 198 17.98 -10.80 -7.10
C GLN A 198 16.69 -11.62 -7.15
N SER A 199 16.68 -12.73 -6.41
CA SER A 199 15.46 -13.53 -6.20
C SER A 199 14.60 -12.95 -5.07
N PRO A 200 13.30 -13.30 -5.01
CA PRO A 200 12.46 -13.00 -3.85
C PRO A 200 13.02 -13.58 -2.54
N ALA A 201 13.63 -14.77 -2.58
CA ALA A 201 14.30 -15.36 -1.42
C ALA A 201 15.47 -14.49 -0.91
N PHE A 202 16.23 -13.88 -1.82
CA PHE A 202 17.31 -12.97 -1.42
C PHE A 202 16.80 -11.66 -0.84
N MET A 203 15.68 -11.15 -1.35
CA MET A 203 15.00 -10.00 -0.75
C MET A 203 14.56 -10.31 0.68
N MET A 204 13.96 -11.49 0.90
CA MET A 204 13.58 -11.95 2.25
C MET A 204 14.79 -12.12 3.16
N LEU A 205 15.94 -12.57 2.64
CA LEU A 205 17.18 -12.65 3.44
C LEU A 205 17.65 -11.24 3.87
N LYS A 206 17.68 -10.28 2.95
CA LYS A 206 18.04 -8.88 3.26
C LYS A 206 17.08 -8.26 4.28
N LEU A 207 15.79 -8.58 4.16
CA LEU A 207 14.76 -8.19 5.13
C LEU A 207 15.09 -8.68 6.54
N PHE A 208 15.43 -9.96 6.69
CA PHE A 208 15.82 -10.54 7.98
C PHE A 208 17.12 -9.95 8.54
N GLY A 209 18.02 -9.48 7.67
CA GLY A 209 19.21 -8.72 8.10
C GLY A 209 18.88 -7.37 8.73
N ARG A 210 17.78 -6.73 8.33
CA ARG A 210 17.30 -5.49 8.94
C ARG A 210 16.39 -5.75 10.15
N HIS A 211 15.41 -6.62 9.95
CA HIS A 211 14.37 -6.97 10.90
C HIS A 211 14.52 -8.46 11.21
N SER A 212 15.21 -8.79 12.31
CA SER A 212 15.43 -10.18 12.73
C SER A 212 14.12 -10.99 12.88
N SER A 213 13.01 -10.27 13.11
CA SER A 213 11.66 -10.81 13.03
C SER A 213 10.70 -9.78 12.45
N PHE A 214 9.62 -10.23 11.80
CA PHE A 214 8.56 -9.35 11.31
C PHE A 214 7.20 -10.05 11.26
N ILE A 215 6.14 -9.23 11.24
CA ILE A 215 4.75 -9.66 11.04
C ILE A 215 4.29 -9.18 9.66
N PHE A 216 3.61 -10.06 8.91
CA PHE A 216 2.99 -9.69 7.65
C PHE A 216 1.46 -9.60 7.76
N GLU A 217 0.97 -8.38 7.62
CA GLU A 217 -0.45 -8.02 7.65
C GLU A 217 -0.97 -7.88 6.22
N GLY A 218 -1.56 -8.96 5.71
CA GLY A 218 -2.19 -9.01 4.39
C GLY A 218 -3.34 -10.01 4.35
N HIS A 219 -4.06 -10.05 3.23
CA HIS A 219 -5.12 -11.03 3.05
C HIS A 219 -4.57 -12.46 2.97
N SER A 220 -5.43 -13.47 3.15
CA SER A 220 -5.03 -14.88 3.20
C SER A 220 -4.19 -15.33 2.00
N SER A 221 -4.53 -14.87 0.80
CA SER A 221 -3.76 -15.18 -0.43
C SER A 221 -2.36 -14.56 -0.42
N GLN A 222 -2.22 -13.32 0.06
CA GLN A 222 -0.91 -12.66 0.18
C GLN A 222 -0.06 -13.36 1.24
N ARG A 223 -0.65 -13.68 2.40
CA ARG A 223 0.02 -14.44 3.46
C ARG A 223 0.54 -15.78 2.97
N ALA A 224 -0.28 -16.54 2.25
CA ALA A 224 0.12 -17.82 1.67
C ALA A 224 1.27 -17.67 0.65
N SER A 225 1.29 -16.58 -0.13
CA SER A 225 2.41 -16.29 -1.04
C SER A 225 3.70 -15.98 -0.29
N ILE A 226 3.65 -15.13 0.76
CA ILE A 226 4.81 -14.84 1.61
C ILE A 226 5.34 -16.11 2.28
N GLU A 227 4.45 -16.93 2.83
CA GLU A 227 4.82 -18.21 3.45
C GLU A 227 5.55 -19.12 2.47
N LYS A 228 5.05 -19.25 1.24
CA LYS A 228 5.73 -20.03 0.19
C LYS A 228 7.15 -19.51 -0.09
N LYS A 229 7.35 -18.19 -0.11
CA LYS A 229 8.68 -17.59 -0.32
C LYS A 229 9.63 -17.83 0.84
N ILE A 230 9.12 -17.79 2.07
CA ILE A 230 9.89 -18.14 3.26
C ILE A 230 10.28 -19.62 3.22
N GLN A 231 9.38 -20.52 2.82
CA GLN A 231 9.68 -21.94 2.66
C GLN A 231 10.77 -22.21 1.61
N ILE A 232 10.77 -21.45 0.51
CA ILE A 232 11.85 -21.51 -0.49
C ILE A 232 13.19 -21.07 0.14
N LEU A 233 13.20 -19.99 0.92
CA LEU A 233 14.40 -19.52 1.60
C LEU A 233 14.90 -20.54 2.64
N ILE A 234 14.01 -21.12 3.45
CA ILE A 234 14.31 -22.21 4.39
C ILE A 234 14.97 -23.38 3.65
N THR A 235 14.39 -23.81 2.52
CA THR A 235 14.92 -24.91 1.71
C THR A 235 16.33 -24.60 1.20
N ILE A 236 16.57 -23.38 0.72
CA ILE A 236 17.90 -22.95 0.25
C ILE A 236 18.93 -23.03 1.38
N ILE A 237 18.58 -22.50 2.55
CA ILE A 237 19.45 -22.47 3.72
C ILE A 237 19.75 -23.91 4.19
N ASN A 238 18.72 -24.75 4.36
CA ASN A 238 18.86 -26.15 4.74
C ASN A 238 19.70 -26.95 3.74
N THR A 239 19.55 -26.70 2.44
CA THR A 239 20.33 -27.38 1.39
C THR A 239 21.82 -27.02 1.48
N TYR A 240 22.12 -25.76 1.77
CA TYR A 240 23.50 -25.29 1.79
C TYR A 240 24.22 -25.64 3.10
N PHE A 241 23.58 -25.41 4.24
CA PHE A 241 24.15 -25.59 5.58
C PHE A 241 23.88 -26.96 6.22
N GLY A 242 22.94 -27.73 5.68
CA GLY A 242 22.43 -28.95 6.30
C GLY A 242 21.15 -28.69 7.09
N ALA A 243 20.22 -29.65 7.04
CA ALA A 243 18.98 -29.59 7.82
C ALA A 243 19.23 -29.93 9.30
N ARG A 244 18.41 -29.37 10.18
CA ARG A 244 18.46 -29.55 11.64
C ARG A 244 17.07 -29.86 12.19
N ASP A 245 16.98 -30.16 13.48
CA ASP A 245 15.71 -30.42 14.17
C ASP A 245 14.76 -29.20 14.17
N ILE A 246 15.33 -28.00 14.19
CA ILE A 246 14.61 -26.74 14.11
C ILE A 246 14.98 -26.07 12.79
N ASP A 247 14.02 -25.53 12.06
CA ASP A 247 14.27 -24.77 10.83
C ASP A 247 14.96 -23.42 11.11
N PRO A 248 15.74 -22.89 10.15
CA PRO A 248 16.46 -21.62 10.31
C PRO A 248 15.53 -20.41 10.46
N ILE A 249 14.27 -20.54 10.01
CA ILE A 249 13.23 -19.52 10.12
C ILE A 249 11.97 -20.21 10.61
N VAL A 250 11.37 -19.71 11.69
CA VAL A 250 10.18 -20.31 12.32
C VAL A 250 9.11 -19.24 12.52
N GLN A 251 7.84 -19.64 12.38
CA GLN A 251 6.73 -18.77 12.74
C GLN A 251 6.39 -18.95 14.23
N ASN A 252 6.35 -17.83 14.95
CA ASN A 252 5.92 -17.81 16.34
C ASN A 252 4.40 -17.99 16.42
N ASN A 253 3.96 -19.05 17.10
CA ASN A 253 2.54 -19.39 17.21
C ASN A 253 1.71 -18.38 18.01
N VAL A 254 2.34 -17.54 18.84
CA VAL A 254 1.65 -16.55 19.70
C VAL A 254 1.51 -15.22 18.98
N THR A 255 2.58 -14.73 18.39
CA THR A 255 2.63 -13.39 17.75
C THR A 255 2.34 -13.45 16.25
N GLY A 256 2.46 -14.63 15.62
CA GLY A 256 2.38 -14.80 14.17
C GLY A 256 3.59 -14.25 13.41
N SER A 257 4.64 -13.79 14.12
CA SER A 257 5.87 -13.27 13.52
C SER A 257 6.74 -14.38 12.97
N TRP A 258 7.42 -14.10 11.87
CA TRP A 258 8.51 -14.95 11.39
C TRP A 258 9.80 -14.52 12.06
N GLU A 259 10.55 -15.47 12.60
CA GLU A 259 11.80 -15.26 13.33
C GLU A 259 12.93 -16.00 12.61
N CYS A 260 14.03 -15.31 12.30
CA CYS A 260 15.21 -15.90 11.69
C CYS A 260 16.29 -16.12 12.75
N PHE A 261 16.81 -17.36 12.83
CA PHE A 261 17.85 -17.73 13.79
C PHE A 261 19.27 -17.56 13.26
N ILE A 262 19.43 -17.42 11.94
CA ILE A 262 20.72 -17.08 11.33
C ILE A 262 20.99 -15.60 11.48
N ASN A 263 22.22 -15.24 11.84
CA ASN A 263 22.63 -13.84 11.90
C ASN A 263 22.90 -13.33 10.48
N ILE A 264 22.27 -12.22 10.10
CA ILE A 264 22.47 -11.61 8.78
C ILE A 264 23.01 -10.20 9.00
N ASP A 265 24.30 -10.00 8.72
CA ASP A 265 24.97 -8.69 8.77
C ASP A 265 24.90 -8.03 7.39
N ASP A 266 23.81 -7.29 7.12
CA ASP A 266 23.67 -6.54 5.86
C ASP A 266 24.45 -5.22 5.89
N ARG A 267 25.69 -5.23 5.39
CA ARG A 267 26.52 -4.02 5.27
C ARG A 267 26.15 -3.14 4.08
N THR A 268 25.21 -3.56 3.25
CA THR A 268 24.76 -2.77 2.10
C THR A 268 23.64 -1.80 2.44
N ASN A 269 22.93 -2.03 3.55
CA ASN A 269 21.78 -1.23 3.99
C ASN A 269 20.70 -1.05 2.90
N THR A 270 20.58 -2.01 1.97
CA THR A 270 19.70 -1.87 0.80
C THR A 270 18.22 -1.81 1.20
N TRP A 271 17.81 -2.60 2.20
CA TRP A 271 16.45 -2.54 2.72
C TRP A 271 16.16 -1.24 3.48
N ASP A 272 17.09 -0.78 4.32
CA ASP A 272 16.95 0.48 5.07
C ASP A 272 16.83 1.69 4.13
N GLN A 273 17.59 1.69 3.02
CA GLN A 273 17.45 2.69 1.98
C GLN A 273 16.05 2.63 1.33
N THR A 274 15.56 1.43 1.01
CA THR A 274 14.24 1.22 0.43
C THR A 274 13.13 1.74 1.36
N GLU A 275 13.22 1.49 2.67
CA GLU A 275 12.30 2.02 3.67
C GLU A 275 12.34 3.54 3.76
N LYS A 276 13.53 4.14 3.72
CA LYS A 276 13.71 5.60 3.75
C LYS A 276 13.15 6.26 2.50
N GLU A 277 13.45 5.73 1.31
CA GLU A 277 12.92 6.21 0.03
C GLU A 277 11.40 6.13 0.02
N ARG A 278 10.83 5.01 0.49
CA ARG A 278 9.39 4.84 0.65
C ARG A 278 8.77 5.86 1.60
N GLY A 279 9.40 6.08 2.76
CA GLY A 279 8.93 7.05 3.75
C GLY A 279 8.95 8.48 3.21
N GLN A 280 10.02 8.86 2.49
CA GLN A 280 10.12 10.16 1.84
C GLN A 280 9.07 10.34 0.75
N ASP A 281 8.87 9.31 -0.08
CA ASP A 281 7.88 9.32 -1.14
C ASP A 281 6.46 9.53 -0.59
N ILE A 282 6.10 8.78 0.46
CA ILE A 282 4.77 8.90 1.07
C ILE A 282 4.59 10.23 1.77
N ASN A 283 5.60 10.74 2.49
CA ASN A 283 5.53 12.07 3.10
C ASN A 283 5.35 13.16 2.05
N THR A 284 6.02 13.02 0.90
CA THR A 284 5.83 13.92 -0.24
C THR A 284 4.39 13.84 -0.75
N ILE A 285 3.86 12.63 -0.98
CA ILE A 285 2.46 12.43 -1.40
C ILE A 285 1.49 13.03 -0.39
N LEU A 286 1.67 12.81 0.92
CA LEU A 286 0.82 13.39 1.96
C LEU A 286 0.82 14.92 1.88
N SER A 287 2.00 15.53 1.73
CA SER A 287 2.12 16.99 1.63
C SER A 287 1.50 17.55 0.35
N GLU A 288 1.67 16.86 -0.78
CA GLU A 288 1.15 17.29 -2.07
C GLU A 288 -0.35 17.07 -2.16
N TRP A 289 -0.84 15.94 -1.63
CA TRP A 289 -2.24 15.57 -1.66
C TRP A 289 -3.10 16.53 -0.84
N ASN A 290 -2.49 17.20 0.15
CA ASN A 290 -3.04 18.18 1.08
C ASN A 290 -4.57 18.07 1.27
N PRO A 291 -5.04 17.25 2.23
CA PRO A 291 -6.46 17.20 2.53
C PRO A 291 -6.91 18.62 2.87
N LEU A 292 -7.95 19.08 2.19
CA LEU A 292 -8.52 20.42 2.35
C LEU A 292 -8.55 20.85 3.83
N GLU A 293 -7.74 21.85 4.12
CA GLU A 293 -7.91 22.91 5.12
C GLU A 293 -8.15 22.49 6.58
N GLU A 294 -7.54 23.28 7.47
CA GLU A 294 -7.85 23.42 8.89
C GLU A 294 -9.36 23.41 9.18
N GLU A 295 -9.93 22.25 9.51
CA GLU A 295 -11.13 22.15 10.35
C GLU A 295 -10.94 20.91 11.25
N PRO A 296 -10.36 21.08 12.46
CA PRO A 296 -10.29 20.02 13.44
C PRO A 296 -11.65 19.89 14.13
N GLU A 297 -12.69 19.50 13.41
CA GLU A 297 -13.81 18.84 14.08
C GLU A 297 -13.45 17.38 14.26
N ARG A 298 -12.79 17.14 15.42
CA ARG A 298 -12.58 15.85 16.10
C ARG A 298 -13.20 14.67 15.35
N ILE A 299 -12.40 14.02 14.51
CA ILE A 299 -12.64 12.62 14.18
C ILE A 299 -12.41 11.86 15.48
N ASP A 300 -13.51 11.42 16.10
CA ASP A 300 -13.47 10.53 17.24
C ASP A 300 -12.79 9.23 16.81
N GLN A 301 -11.52 9.07 17.16
CA GLN A 301 -10.69 7.91 16.80
C GLN A 301 -11.33 6.59 17.27
N ALA A 302 -12.22 6.65 18.28
CA ALA A 302 -13.00 5.50 18.69
C ALA A 302 -14.02 5.06 17.62
N ALA A 303 -14.64 6.00 16.90
CA ALA A 303 -15.66 5.70 15.89
C ALA A 303 -15.10 5.11 14.58
N GLU A 304 -13.85 5.43 14.21
CA GLU A 304 -13.19 4.82 13.05
C GLU A 304 -12.70 3.39 13.31
N SER A 305 -12.27 3.09 14.53
CA SER A 305 -11.87 1.72 14.93
C SER A 305 -13.01 0.70 14.76
N TYR A 306 -14.26 1.13 14.92
CA TYR A 306 -15.44 0.29 14.72
C TYR A 306 -15.81 0.07 13.25
N LYS A 307 -15.37 0.94 12.31
CA LYS A 307 -15.59 0.74 10.87
C LYS A 307 -14.61 -0.25 10.25
N MET A 308 -13.49 -0.56 10.91
CA MET A 308 -12.53 -1.57 10.45
C MET A 308 -12.95 -3.02 10.76
N LYS A 309 -14.02 -3.25 11.52
CA LYS A 309 -14.57 -4.60 11.79
C LYS A 309 -15.61 -5.10 10.77
N GLY A 310 -15.58 -4.57 9.55
CA GLY A 310 -16.59 -4.86 8.51
C GLY A 310 -16.09 -5.53 7.23
N TYR A 311 -14.83 -5.95 7.14
CA TYR A 311 -14.33 -6.78 6.02
C TYR A 311 -14.38 -8.27 6.38
N GLY A 312 -15.60 -8.73 6.69
CA GLY A 312 -15.98 -10.13 6.63
C GLY A 312 -17.23 -10.23 5.77
N TRP A 313 -17.29 -11.26 4.92
CA TRP A 313 -18.25 -11.57 3.85
C TRP A 313 -17.90 -11.00 2.48
#